data_AF-A0A5C7S2G1-F1
#
_entry.id   AF-A0A5C7S2G1-F1
#
_cell.length_a   1.000
_cell.length_b   1.000
_cell.length_c   1.000
_cell.angle_alpha   90.00
_cell.angle_beta   90.00
_cell.angle_gamma   90.00
#
_symmetry.space_group_name_H-M   'P 1'
#
loop_
_entity.id
_entity.type
_entity.pdbx_description
1 polymer ?
#
loop_
_entity_poly.entity_id
_entity_poly.type
_entity_poly.pdbx_seq_one_letter_code
_entity_poly.pdbx_strand_id
1 'polypeptide(L)'
;MTARLVLASSNKGKLQEFNSLLADFGFEVVRQADLGVSDAEETGLSFVEYALLKARHASQATGLAALADDSGLVVDALDGQPGIYSARYAG
;
A
#
# COMPACT_ATOMS: atom_id res chain seq x y z
N MET A 1 -16.36 -16.01 -10.53
CA MET A 1 -16.80 -14.94 -9.61
C MET A 1 -15.60 -14.04 -9.39
N THR A 2 -15.77 -12.73 -9.48
CA THR A 2 -14.69 -11.76 -9.26
C THR A 2 -14.70 -11.34 -7.79
N ALA A 3 -13.57 -11.45 -7.10
CA ALA A 3 -13.43 -11.04 -5.71
C ALA A 3 -12.87 -9.62 -5.64
N ARG A 4 -13.48 -8.77 -4.79
CA ARG A 4 -12.99 -7.39 -4.58
C ARG A 4 -11.84 -7.39 -3.58
N LEU A 5 -10.74 -6.76 -3.95
CA LEU A 5 -9.54 -6.60 -3.13
C LEU A 5 -9.28 -5.10 -2.94
N VAL A 6 -9.24 -4.62 -1.69
CA VAL A 6 -8.91 -3.22 -1.43
C VAL A 6 -7.41 -2.99 -1.53
N LEU A 7 -6.99 -2.03 -2.34
CA LEU A 7 -5.60 -1.55 -2.38
C LEU A 7 -5.44 -0.40 -1.38
N ALA A 8 -4.68 -0.66 -0.34
CA ALA A 8 -4.36 0.28 0.72
C ALA A 8 -3.19 1.20 0.32
N SER A 9 -3.41 2.00 -0.71
CA SER A 9 -2.45 2.96 -1.23
C SER A 9 -3.12 4.22 -1.76
N SER A 10 -2.51 5.37 -1.49
CA SER A 10 -2.86 6.66 -2.08
C SER A 10 -2.21 6.88 -3.46
N ASN A 11 -1.25 6.03 -3.86
CA ASN A 11 -0.56 6.14 -5.15
C ASN A 11 -1.45 5.65 -6.32
N LYS A 12 -1.83 6.58 -7.21
CA LYS A 12 -2.69 6.30 -8.36
C LYS A 12 -2.07 5.35 -9.39
N GLY A 13 -0.74 5.38 -9.57
CA GLY A 13 -0.05 4.50 -10.52
C GLY A 13 -0.16 3.03 -10.12
N LYS A 14 -0.04 2.75 -8.82
CA LYS A 14 -0.13 1.38 -8.28
C LYS A 14 -1.48 0.71 -8.55
N LEU A 15 -2.59 1.47 -8.59
CA LEU A 15 -3.89 0.88 -8.88
C LEU A 15 -3.91 0.25 -10.28
N GLN A 16 -3.43 0.97 -11.29
CA GLN A 16 -3.45 0.47 -12.66
C GLN A 16 -2.56 -0.76 -12.82
N GLU A 17 -1.37 -0.74 -12.22
CA GLU A 17 -0.44 -1.88 -12.20
C GLU A 17 -1.06 -3.10 -11.51
N PHE A 18 -1.54 -2.96 -10.28
CA PHE A 18 -2.11 -4.09 -9.53
C PHE A 18 -3.40 -4.62 -10.16
N ASN A 19 -4.27 -3.74 -10.65
CA ASN A 19 -5.49 -4.19 -11.31
C ASN A 19 -5.17 -4.96 -12.60
N SER A 20 -4.19 -4.51 -13.38
CA SER A 20 -3.74 -5.25 -14.56
C SER A 20 -3.11 -6.59 -14.22
N LEU A 21 -2.30 -6.68 -13.15
CA LEU A 21 -1.62 -7.90 -12.74
C LEU A 21 -2.55 -8.95 -12.13
N LEU A 22 -3.62 -8.51 -11.46
CA LEU A 22 -4.50 -9.38 -10.69
C LEU A 22 -5.82 -9.72 -11.37
N ALA A 23 -6.16 -9.03 -12.47
CA ALA A 23 -7.38 -9.26 -13.23
C ALA A 23 -7.52 -10.71 -13.71
N ASP A 24 -6.44 -11.31 -14.24
CA ASP A 24 -6.43 -12.69 -14.75
C ASP A 24 -6.65 -13.74 -13.65
N PHE A 25 -6.44 -13.36 -12.38
CA PHE A 25 -6.69 -14.20 -11.22
C PHE A 25 -8.09 -14.03 -10.63
N GLY A 26 -8.96 -13.24 -11.28
CA GLY A 26 -10.33 -13.01 -10.83
C GLY A 26 -10.46 -12.01 -9.69
N PHE A 27 -9.50 -11.09 -9.55
CA PHE A 27 -9.59 -9.98 -8.61
C PHE A 27 -9.96 -8.67 -9.29
N GLU A 28 -10.81 -7.89 -8.64
CA GLU A 28 -11.05 -6.49 -8.95
C GLU A 28 -10.39 -5.64 -7.86
N VAL A 29 -9.38 -4.87 -8.22
CA VAL A 29 -8.64 -4.03 -7.26
C VAL A 29 -9.33 -2.68 -7.15
N VAL A 30 -9.77 -2.33 -5.94
CA VAL A 30 -10.46 -1.06 -5.65
C VAL A 30 -9.63 -0.20 -4.70
N ARG A 31 -9.62 1.12 -4.88
CA ARG A 31 -8.85 2.00 -4.00
C ARG A 31 -9.56 2.16 -2.66
N GLN A 32 -8.77 2.23 -1.58
CA GLN A 32 -9.33 2.51 -0.25
C GLN A 32 -10.07 3.87 -0.20
N ALA A 33 -9.59 4.88 -0.93
CA ALA A 33 -10.21 6.21 -0.98
C ALA A 33 -11.61 6.19 -1.62
N ASP A 34 -11.84 5.33 -2.62
CA ASP A 34 -13.14 5.18 -3.27
C ASP A 34 -14.18 4.51 -2.34
N LEU A 35 -13.69 3.90 -1.25
CA LEU A 35 -14.50 3.30 -0.18
C LEU A 35 -14.60 4.20 1.06
N GLY A 36 -14.10 5.44 0.99
CA GLY A 36 -14.14 6.39 2.10
C GLY A 36 -13.14 6.09 3.23
N VAL A 37 -12.12 5.29 2.97
CA VAL A 37 -11.08 4.94 3.97
C VAL A 37 -9.90 5.90 3.86
N SER A 38 -9.51 6.48 4.99
CA SER A 38 -8.33 7.34 5.11
C SER A 38 -7.03 6.54 5.13
N ASP A 39 -5.89 7.24 4.98
CA ASP A 39 -4.58 6.61 5.13
C ASP A 39 -4.36 6.16 6.59
N ALA A 40 -3.66 5.04 6.76
CA ALA A 40 -3.30 4.51 8.07
C ALA A 40 -2.20 5.37 8.72
N GLU A 41 -2.15 5.37 10.05
CA GLU A 41 -1.06 6.03 10.77
C GLU A 41 0.27 5.33 10.52
N GLU A 42 1.28 6.13 10.22
CA GLU A 42 2.56 5.70 9.71
C GLU A 42 3.60 5.43 10.84
N THR A 43 3.32 4.45 11.71
CA THR A 43 4.11 4.17 12.94
C THR A 43 5.10 3.00 12.87
N GLY A 44 5.21 2.33 11.72
CA GLY A 44 6.16 1.23 11.52
C GLY A 44 7.62 1.68 11.50
N LEU A 45 8.56 0.77 11.75
CA LEU A 45 10.01 1.05 11.67
C LEU A 45 10.67 0.37 10.47
N SER A 46 9.90 -0.33 9.66
CA SER A 46 10.34 -1.06 8.47
C SER A 46 9.25 -1.06 7.40
N PHE A 47 9.64 -1.26 6.13
CA PHE A 47 8.70 -1.32 5.02
C PHE A 47 7.60 -2.38 5.23
N VAL A 48 7.96 -3.54 5.77
CA VAL A 48 7.00 -4.62 6.03
C VAL A 48 5.97 -4.22 7.09
N GLU A 49 6.39 -3.55 8.17
CA GLU A 49 5.45 -3.08 9.20
C GLU A 49 4.49 -2.02 8.65
N TYR A 50 4.99 -1.09 7.83
CA TYR A 50 4.16 -0.11 7.13
C TYR A 50 3.14 -0.74 6.21
N ALA A 51 3.56 -1.66 5.35
CA ALA A 51 2.65 -2.37 4.46
C ALA A 51 1.57 -3.13 5.26
N LEU A 52 1.96 -3.85 6.32
CA LEU A 52 1.02 -4.57 7.18
C LEU A 52 0.03 -3.65 7.89
N LEU A 53 0.47 -2.48 8.37
CA LEU A 53 -0.41 -1.49 9.01
C LEU A 53 -1.46 -0.96 8.02
N LYS A 54 -1.03 -0.56 6.82
CA LYS A 54 -1.93 -0.09 5.75
C LYS A 54 -2.98 -1.16 5.38
N ALA A 55 -2.53 -2.39 5.12
CA ALA A 55 -3.42 -3.49 4.75
C ALA A 55 -4.43 -3.78 5.86
N ARG A 56 -3.97 -3.86 7.12
CA ARG A 56 -4.84 -4.14 8.27
C ARG A 56 -5.88 -3.04 8.47
N HIS A 57 -5.48 -1.77 8.37
CA HIS A 57 -6.40 -0.63 8.48
C HIS A 57 -7.50 -0.69 7.41
N ALA A 58 -7.12 -0.83 6.14
CA ALA A 58 -8.09 -0.90 5.05
C ALA A 58 -9.01 -2.13 5.15
N SER A 59 -8.47 -3.27 5.55
CA SER A 59 -9.27 -4.49 5.73
C SER A 59 -10.29 -4.32 6.86
N GLN A 60 -9.87 -3.77 8.00
CA GLN A 60 -10.77 -3.51 9.14
C GLN A 60 -11.87 -2.50 8.80
N ALA A 61 -11.54 -1.44 8.06
CA ALA A 61 -12.49 -0.39 7.70
C ALA A 61 -13.53 -0.85 6.65
N THR A 62 -13.14 -1.75 5.73
CA THR A 62 -13.98 -2.15 4.59
C THR A 62 -14.65 -3.52 4.76
N GLY A 63 -14.12 -4.38 5.63
CA GLY A 63 -14.49 -5.79 5.70
C GLY A 63 -13.99 -6.64 4.52
N LEU A 64 -13.21 -6.06 3.61
CA LEU A 64 -12.63 -6.76 2.45
C LEU A 64 -11.23 -7.28 2.76
N ALA A 65 -10.78 -8.25 1.96
CA ALA A 65 -9.36 -8.57 1.89
C ALA A 65 -8.61 -7.34 1.36
N ALA A 66 -7.42 -7.07 1.91
CA ALA A 66 -6.63 -5.89 1.59
C ALA A 66 -5.22 -6.24 1.13
N LEU A 67 -4.72 -5.50 0.15
CA LEU A 67 -3.35 -5.51 -0.30
C LEU A 67 -2.73 -4.15 -0.01
N ALA A 68 -1.48 -4.14 0.44
CA ALA A 68 -0.71 -2.94 0.62
C ALA A 68 0.72 -3.15 0.15
N ASP A 69 1.40 -2.05 -0.08
CA ASP A 69 2.82 -2.02 -0.43
C ASP A 69 3.49 -0.87 0.31
N ASP A 70 4.78 -1.05 0.60
CA ASP A 70 5.66 0.01 1.06
C ASP A 70 7.03 -0.15 0.45
N SER A 71 7.54 0.95 -0.09
CA SER A 71 8.67 0.94 -1.02
C SER A 71 9.57 2.14 -0.76
N GLY A 72 10.88 1.95 -0.84
CA GLY A 72 11.85 3.03 -0.71
C GLY A 72 13.22 2.68 -1.27
N LEU A 73 14.07 3.70 -1.38
CA LEU A 73 15.48 3.58 -1.71
C LEU A 73 16.28 3.36 -0.43
N VAL A 74 17.16 2.37 -0.46
CA VAL A 74 18.11 2.07 0.61
C VAL A 74 19.50 2.18 0.02
N VAL A 75 20.35 3.01 0.60
CA VAL A 75 21.73 3.22 0.13
C VAL A 75 22.71 2.81 1.21
N ASP A 76 23.53 1.79 0.93
CA ASP A 76 24.51 1.26 1.87
C ASP A 76 25.48 2.33 2.37
N ALA A 77 25.96 3.20 1.47
CA ALA A 77 26.89 4.28 1.81
C ALA A 77 26.27 5.40 2.67
N LEU A 78 24.95 5.40 2.86
CA LEU A 78 24.21 6.36 3.68
C LEU A 78 23.55 5.68 4.88
N ASP A 79 24.10 4.55 5.33
CA ASP A 79 23.56 3.73 6.43
C ASP A 79 22.08 3.37 6.23
N GLY A 80 21.71 3.05 4.98
CA GLY A 80 20.37 2.66 4.60
C GLY A 80 19.39 3.81 4.35
N GLN A 81 19.84 5.07 4.46
CA GLN A 81 19.02 6.22 4.08
C GLN A 81 18.80 6.28 2.56
N PRO A 82 17.67 6.86 2.09
CA PRO A 82 16.56 7.45 2.88
C PRO A 82 15.61 6.43 3.55
N GLY A 83 15.61 5.16 3.12
CA GLY A 83 14.80 4.11 3.71
C GLY A 83 13.30 4.40 3.64
N ILE A 84 12.58 4.20 4.74
CA ILE A 84 11.13 4.47 4.87
C ILE A 84 10.76 5.95 4.61
N TYR A 85 11.73 6.86 4.64
CA TYR A 85 11.52 8.28 4.39
C TYR A 85 11.68 8.67 2.92
N SER A 86 11.87 7.70 2.01
CA SER A 86 12.16 7.93 0.59
C SER A 86 11.25 8.96 -0.09
N ALA A 87 9.94 8.90 0.16
CA ALA A 87 8.97 9.80 -0.46
C ALA A 87 9.04 11.25 0.06
N ARG A 88 9.69 11.47 1.22
CA ARG A 88 9.73 12.74 1.96
C ARG A 88 11.14 13.14 2.40
N TYR A 89 12.16 12.59 1.74
CA TYR A 89 13.54 12.75 2.18
C TYR A 89 14.04 14.20 2.06
N ALA A 90 13.54 14.95 1.08
CA ALA A 90 13.93 16.34 0.82
C ALA A 90 12.90 17.38 1.29
N GLY A 91 11.89 16.97 2.08
CA GLY A 91 10.77 17.83 2.49
C GLY A 91 9.61 17.81 1.51
#